data_AF-A0A5J4S497-F1
#
_entry.id   AF-A0A5J4S497-F1
#
_cell.length_a   1.000
_cell.length_b   1.000
_cell.length_c   1.000
_cell.angle_alpha   90.00
_cell.angle_beta   90.00
_cell.angle_gamma   90.00
#
_symmetry.space_group_name_H-M   'P 1'
#
loop_
_entity.id
_entity.type
_entity.pdbx_description
1 polymer ?
#
loop_
_entity_poly.entity_id
_entity_poly.type
_entity_poly.pdbx_seq_one_letter_code
_entity_poly.pdbx_strand_id
1 'polypeptide(L)' 'MAWRFRKSKNFGIFRTTLTKKGVGGSVGIPGLRIGVSPDGRKYFSFGIPGTGLYYIKYLKKQNTTN' A
#
# COMPACT_ATOMS: atom_id res chain seq x y z
N MET A 1 -1.49 -13.01 22.65
CA MET A 1 -1.79 -13.94 21.54
C MET A 1 -3.25 -13.76 21.16
N ALA A 2 -3.57 -13.04 20.08
CA ALA A 2 -4.96 -12.75 19.68
C ALA A 2 -5.15 -13.00 18.18
N TRP A 3 -6.31 -13.51 17.77
CA TRP A 3 -6.61 -13.82 16.36
C TRP A 3 -6.45 -12.58 15.46
N ARG A 4 -5.51 -12.70 14.52
CA ARG A 4 -5.23 -11.71 13.47
C ARG A 4 -5.88 -12.18 12.17
N PHE A 5 -7.00 -11.58 11.79
CA PHE A 5 -7.59 -11.80 10.47
C PHE A 5 -6.91 -10.88 9.45
N ARG A 6 -6.15 -11.49 8.54
CA ARG A 6 -5.52 -10.82 7.39
C ARG A 6 -5.82 -11.63 6.14
N LYS A 7 -6.56 -11.05 5.20
CA LYS A 7 -6.82 -11.65 3.89
C LYS A 7 -6.17 -10.77 2.83
N SER A 8 -5.16 -11.28 2.14
CA SER A 8 -4.56 -10.59 0.99
C SER A 8 -4.89 -11.34 -0.29
N LYS A 9 -5.39 -10.63 -1.31
CA LYS A 9 -5.61 -11.20 -2.64
C LYS A 9 -4.84 -10.39 -3.67
N ASN A 10 -4.07 -11.10 -4.49
CA ASN A 10 -3.26 -10.53 -5.55
C ASN A 10 -3.97 -10.79 -6.89
N PHE A 11 -4.27 -9.73 -7.61
CA PHE A 11 -4.79 -9.69 -8.98
C PHE A 11 -3.73 -9.08 -9.89
N GLY A 12 -2.57 -9.73 -10.01
CA GLY A 12 -1.45 -9.31 -10.85
C GLY A 12 -0.91 -7.92 -10.47
N ILE A 13 -1.31 -6.91 -11.26
CA ILE A 13 -0.97 -5.49 -11.05
C ILE A 13 -1.63 -4.90 -9.80
N PHE A 14 -2.73 -5.48 -9.33
CA PHE A 14 -3.46 -5.02 -8.15
C PHE A 14 -3.28 -6.00 -6.98
N ARG A 15 -3.02 -5.50 -5.79
CA ARG A 15 -2.99 -6.26 -4.54
C ARG A 15 -3.91 -5.60 -3.56
N THR A 16 -4.92 -6.32 -3.11
CA THR A 16 -5.84 -5.90 -2.05
C THR A 16 -5.50 -6.63 -0.77
N THR A 17 -5.52 -5.93 0.36
CA THR A 17 -5.28 -6.46 1.70
C THR A 17 -6.41 -6.01 2.61
N LEU A 18 -7.22 -6.98 3.03
CA LEU A 18 -8.29 -6.83 4.00
C LEU A 18 -7.74 -7.18 5.39
N THR A 19 -7.85 -6.27 6.34
CA THR A 19 -7.40 -6.45 7.73
C THR A 19 -8.45 -5.92 8.70
N LYS A 20 -8.32 -6.23 10.00
CA LYS A 20 -9.15 -5.61 11.07
C LYS A 20 -9.15 -4.07 11.06
N LYS A 21 -8.12 -3.41 10.52
CA LYS A 21 -8.02 -1.94 10.44
C LYS A 21 -8.75 -1.34 9.23
N GLY A 22 -9.12 -2.16 8.24
CA GLY A 22 -9.77 -1.70 7.01
C GLY A 22 -9.28 -2.40 5.75
N VAL A 23 -9.69 -1.86 4.60
CA VAL A 23 -9.32 -2.32 3.25
C VAL A 23 -8.16 -1.48 2.73
N GLY A 24 -7.00 -2.11 2.55
CA GLY A 24 -5.88 -1.56 1.79
C GLY A 24 -5.84 -2.11 0.38
N GLY A 25 -5.40 -1.31 -0.58
CA GLY A 25 -5.28 -1.71 -1.99
C GLY A 25 -4.09 -1.03 -2.62
N SER A 26 -3.31 -1.76 -3.41
CA SER A 26 -2.16 -1.23 -4.13
C SER A 26 -2.22 -1.65 -5.58
N VAL A 27 -1.99 -0.74 -6.51
CA VAL A 27 -1.88 -1.03 -7.93
C VAL A 27 -0.51 -0.58 -8.43
N GLY A 28 0.16 -1.41 -9.21
CA GLY A 28 1.47 -1.07 -9.72
C GLY A 28 2.15 -2.13 -10.55
N ILE A 29 3.12 -1.65 -11.32
CA ILE A 29 4.04 -2.43 -12.12
C ILE A 29 5.43 -2.44 -11.44
N PRO A 30 6.34 -3.35 -11.82
CA PRO A 30 7.73 -3.29 -11.39
C PRO A 30 8.31 -1.89 -11.68
N GLY A 31 8.78 -1.20 -10.65
CA GLY A 31 9.32 0.17 -10.75
C GLY A 31 8.33 1.30 -10.46
N LEU A 32 7.01 1.09 -10.52
CA LEU A 32 6.03 2.10 -10.11
C LEU A 32 4.81 1.45 -9.45
N ARG A 33 4.64 1.65 -8.14
CA ARG A 33 3.53 1.13 -7.36
C ARG A 33 2.89 2.22 -6.52
N ILE A 34 1.59 2.42 -6.69
CA ILE A 34 0.79 3.29 -5.84
C ILE A 34 -0.13 2.43 -4.97
N GLY A 35 -0.39 2.84 -3.75
CA GLY A 35 -1.27 2.07 -2.88
C GLY A 35 -1.79 2.82 -1.69
N VAL A 36 -2.74 2.19 -1.03
CA VAL A 36 -3.41 2.64 0.18
C VAL A 36 -3.23 1.54 1.20
N SER A 37 -2.62 1.89 2.32
CA SER A 37 -2.51 1.00 3.47
C SER A 37 -3.88 0.86 4.14
N PRO A 38 -4.15 -0.25 4.84
CA PRO A 38 -5.40 -0.43 5.59
C PRO A 38 -5.67 0.68 6.64
N ASP A 39 -4.63 1.40 7.06
CA ASP A 39 -4.67 2.55 7.98
C ASP A 39 -5.08 3.87 7.30
N GLY A 40 -5.46 3.83 6.01
CA GLY A 40 -5.81 5.01 5.20
C GLY A 40 -4.62 5.80 4.66
N ARG A 41 -3.39 5.35 4.91
CA ARG A 41 -2.18 6.00 4.40
C ARG A 41 -1.97 5.68 2.93
N LYS A 42 -2.07 6.68 2.07
CA LYS A 42 -1.68 6.55 0.66
C LYS A 42 -0.16 6.55 0.58
N TYR A 43 0.40 5.71 -0.27
CA TYR A 43 1.84 5.65 -0.52
C TYR A 43 2.06 5.49 -2.01
N PHE A 44 3.18 6.03 -2.49
CA PHE A 44 3.70 5.69 -3.80
C PHE A 44 5.12 5.18 -3.64
N SER A 45 5.47 4.22 -4.47
CA SER A 45 6.77 3.60 -4.58
C SER A 45 7.20 3.78 -6.01
N PHE A 46 8.30 4.48 -6.23
CA PHE A 46 8.97 4.57 -7.53
C PHE A 46 10.33 3.90 -7.37
N GLY A 47 10.77 3.12 -8.33
CA GLY A 47 12.07 2.46 -8.30
C GLY A 47 12.56 2.19 -9.71
N ILE A 48 13.87 2.18 -9.86
CA ILE A 48 14.49 1.90 -11.15
C ILE A 48 14.64 0.37 -11.23
N PRO A 49 13.93 -0.31 -12.13
CA PRO A 49 14.03 -1.76 -12.27
C PRO A 49 15.49 -2.13 -12.62
N GLY A 50 16.04 -3.15 -11.94
CA GLY A 50 17.40 -3.65 -12.20
C GLY A 50 18.53 -2.99 -11.40
N THR A 51 18.29 -1.87 -10.70
CA THR A 51 19.33 -1.20 -9.87
C THR A 51 19.14 -1.40 -8.36
N GLY A 52 18.04 -2.01 -7.92
CA GLY A 52 17.71 -2.21 -6.51
C GLY A 52 17.34 -0.92 -5.75
N LEU A 53 17.43 0.25 -6.40
CA LEU A 53 17.06 1.53 -5.82
C LEU A 53 15.54 1.74 -5.95
N TYR A 54 14.89 1.86 -4.80
CA TYR A 54 13.49 2.19 -4.70
C TYR A 54 13.28 3.31 -3.69
N TYR A 55 12.32 4.18 -3.99
CA TYR A 55 11.90 5.28 -3.17
C TYR A 55 10.41 5.14 -2.86
N ILE A 56 10.08 5.06 -1.57
CA ILE A 56 8.70 5.00 -1.10
C ILE A 56 8.37 6.32 -0.41
N LYS A 57 7.36 7.03 -0.92
CA LYS A 57 6.79 8.21 -0.27
C LYS A 57 5.41 7.88 0.28
N TYR A 58 5.23 8.11 1.58
CA TYR A 58 3.93 8.07 2.20
C TYR A 58 3.28 9.46 2.11
N LEU A 59 2.12 9.54 1.47
CA LEU A 59 1.28 10.73 1.50
C LEU A 59 0.67 10.79 2.90
N LYS A 60 1.14 11.75 3.70
CA LYS A 60 0.62 11.99 5.05
C LYS A 60 -0.86 12.36 4.92
N LYS A 61 -1.71 11.67 5.68
CA LYS A 61 -3.13 12.01 5.79
C LYS A 61 -3.19 13.44 6.34
N GLN A 62 -3.66 14.39 5.54
CA GLN A 62 -3.99 15.73 6.01
C GLN A 62 -5.16 15.54 6.98
N ASN A 63 -4.90 15.57 8.28
CA ASN A 63 -5.97 15.73 9.25
C ASN A 63 -6.39 17.19 9.16
N THR A 64 -7.34 17.47 8.28
CA THR A 64 -8.06 18.74 8.30
C THR A 64 -8.91 18.73 9.56
N THR A 65 -8.35 19.25 10.65
CA THR A 65 -9.10 19.62 11.84
C THR A 65 -9.76 20.96 11.54
N ASN A 66 -11.08 20.97 11.37
CA ASN A 66 -11.92 22.15 11.59
C ASN A 66 -12.77 21.86 12.82
#